data_AF-H5TC69-F1
#
_entry.id   AF-H5TC69-F1
#
_cell.length_a   1.000
_cell.length_b   1.000
_cell.length_c   1.000
_cell.angle_alpha   90.00
_cell.angle_beta   90.00
_cell.angle_gamma   90.00
#
_symmetry.space_group_name_H-M   'P 1'
#
loop_
_entity.id
_entity.type
_entity.pdbx_description
1 polymer ?
#
loop_
_entity_poly.entity_id
_entity_poly.type
_entity_poly.pdbx_seq_one_letter_code
_entity_poly.pdbx_strand_id
1 'polypeptide(L)'
;MSTLVRQLIAFDIIKQELEEVSLLNDELDKDSIEQAHLQLLKHCSAANQAIIDSTLGISEYDFAKIVSQVELESPVSTKQLLTVHNKLLSWAISFFVAKERANSITSIDFSEQAEIRLDLWQTKAAKAKNHIKTLASALGKGEYIEFIRQYRLNKTELMWPLGK
;
A
#
# COMPACT_ATOMS: atom_id res chain seq x y z
N MET A 1 4.39 2.78 28.17
CA MET A 1 4.11 2.12 26.88
C MET A 1 5.27 2.42 25.94
N SER A 2 5.98 1.41 25.43
CA SER A 2 7.14 1.65 24.55
C SER A 2 6.68 2.32 23.24
N THR A 3 7.55 3.12 22.61
CA THR A 3 7.24 3.82 21.35
C THR A 3 6.80 2.85 20.25
N LEU A 4 7.46 1.69 20.16
CA LEU A 4 7.10 0.63 19.20
C LEU A 4 5.70 0.07 19.44
N VAL A 5 5.31 -0.19 20.70
CA VAL A 5 3.96 -0.69 21.00
C VAL A 5 2.89 0.32 20.55
N ARG A 6 3.11 1.62 20.76
CA ARG A 6 2.19 2.65 20.26
C ARG A 6 2.10 2.67 18.74
N GLN A 7 3.21 2.48 18.04
CA GLN A 7 3.22 2.42 16.58
C GLN A 7 2.52 1.16 16.04
N LEU A 8 2.67 0.02 16.71
CA LEU A 8 1.97 -1.22 16.36
C LEU A 8 0.46 -1.08 16.51
N ILE A 9 0.00 -0.49 17.63
CA ILE A 9 -1.44 -0.22 17.84
C ILE A 9 -1.96 0.77 16.79
N ALA A 10 -1.24 1.86 16.53
CA ALA A 10 -1.65 2.82 15.50
C ALA A 10 -1.72 2.19 14.10
N PHE A 11 -0.77 1.29 13.79
CA PHE A 11 -0.78 0.54 12.54
C PHE A 11 -2.00 -0.38 12.44
N ASP A 12 -2.36 -1.07 13.52
CA ASP A 12 -3.53 -1.95 13.55
C ASP A 12 -4.85 -1.19 13.39
N ILE A 13 -4.99 -0.03 14.04
CA ILE A 13 -6.15 0.86 13.85
C ILE A 13 -6.30 1.25 12.38
N ILE A 14 -5.21 1.70 11.73
CA ILE A 14 -5.24 2.06 10.30
C ILE A 14 -5.62 0.85 9.43
N LYS A 15 -5.20 -0.36 9.81
CA LYS A 15 -5.55 -1.60 9.09
C LYS A 15 -7.03 -1.94 9.21
N GLN A 16 -7.62 -1.73 10.37
CA GLN A 16 -9.06 -1.89 10.59
C GLN A 16 -9.85 -0.86 9.77
N GLU A 17 -9.45 0.42 9.80
CA GLU A 17 -10.05 1.46 8.95
C GLU A 17 -9.96 1.13 7.46
N LEU A 18 -8.82 0.56 7.03
CA LEU A 18 -8.62 0.12 5.64
C LEU A 18 -9.56 -1.02 5.26
N GLU A 19 -9.84 -1.95 6.19
CA GLU A 19 -10.83 -3.00 5.98
C GLU A 19 -12.23 -2.40 5.83
N GLU A 20 -12.65 -1.53 6.76
CA GLU A 20 -13.96 -0.88 6.76
C GLU A 20 -14.21 -0.15 5.44
N VAL A 21 -13.26 0.69 4.98
CA VAL A 21 -13.38 1.40 3.70
C VAL A 21 -13.48 0.44 2.52
N SER A 22 -12.82 -0.72 2.57
CA SER A 22 -12.88 -1.70 1.49
C SER A 22 -14.26 -2.39 1.37
N LEU A 23 -15.01 -2.46 2.47
CA LEU A 23 -16.37 -3.01 2.52
C LEU A 23 -17.44 -2.04 2.01
N LEU A 24 -17.16 -0.74 1.99
CA LEU A 24 -18.07 0.31 1.52
C LEU A 24 -18.15 0.41 -0.02
N ASN A 25 -17.45 -0.45 -0.76
CA ASN A 25 -17.28 -0.41 -2.22
C ASN A 25 -18.59 -0.45 -3.06
N ASP A 26 -19.74 -0.70 -2.42
CA ASP A 26 -21.07 -0.76 -3.05
C ASP A 26 -21.88 0.54 -2.97
N GLU A 27 -21.33 1.64 -2.41
CA GLU A 27 -22.06 2.92 -2.29
C GLU A 27 -21.86 3.90 -3.47
N LEU A 28 -22.79 4.86 -3.58
CA LEU A 28 -22.95 5.85 -4.67
C LEU A 28 -21.76 6.82 -4.88
N ASP A 29 -20.71 6.77 -4.07
CA ASP A 29 -19.58 7.72 -4.07
C ASP A 29 -18.22 7.02 -4.21
N LYS A 30 -18.04 6.31 -5.33
CA LYS A 30 -16.81 5.54 -5.61
C LYS A 30 -15.55 6.41 -5.61
N ASP A 31 -15.61 7.63 -6.11
CA ASP A 31 -14.44 8.51 -6.19
C ASP A 31 -13.96 8.92 -4.79
N SER A 32 -14.89 9.27 -3.89
CA SER A 32 -14.56 9.58 -2.49
C SER A 32 -13.98 8.38 -1.75
N ILE A 33 -14.54 7.19 -1.96
CA ILE A 33 -14.03 5.93 -1.37
C ILE A 33 -12.62 5.62 -1.87
N GLU A 34 -12.36 5.79 -3.17
CA GLU A 34 -11.03 5.58 -3.74
C GLU A 34 -9.99 6.57 -3.19
N GLN A 35 -10.38 7.83 -2.97
CA GLN A 35 -9.52 8.83 -2.34
C GLN A 35 -9.25 8.52 -0.87
N ALA A 36 -10.28 8.16 -0.11
CA ALA A 36 -10.15 7.75 1.29
C ALA A 36 -9.22 6.53 1.42
N HIS A 37 -9.42 5.51 0.59
CA HIS A 37 -8.56 4.35 0.51
C HIS A 37 -7.10 4.74 0.21
N LEU A 38 -6.87 5.62 -0.78
CA LEU A 38 -5.52 6.09 -1.10
C LEU A 38 -4.85 6.85 0.06
N GLN A 39 -5.59 7.62 0.86
CA GLN A 39 -5.07 8.27 2.05
C GLN A 39 -4.70 7.25 3.13
N LEU A 40 -5.54 6.25 3.37
CA LEU A 40 -5.25 5.17 4.31
C LEU A 40 -4.01 4.36 3.91
N LEU A 41 -3.79 4.11 2.60
CA LEU A 41 -2.56 3.50 2.11
C LEU A 41 -1.31 4.35 2.43
N LYS A 42 -1.40 5.68 2.30
CA LYS A 42 -0.30 6.59 2.66
C LYS A 42 -0.03 6.55 4.17
N HIS A 43 -1.08 6.54 5.00
CA HIS A 43 -0.95 6.39 6.45
C HIS A 43 -0.32 5.05 6.82
N CYS A 44 -0.75 3.94 6.19
CA CYS A 44 -0.12 2.63 6.32
C CYS A 44 1.38 2.68 6.00
N SER A 45 1.78 3.35 4.91
CA SER A 45 3.18 3.46 4.52
C SER A 45 4.01 4.26 5.53
N ALA A 46 3.46 5.36 6.04
CA ALA A 46 4.10 6.14 7.10
C ALA A 46 4.23 5.35 8.41
N ALA A 47 3.18 4.62 8.81
CA ALA A 47 3.19 3.77 9.99
C ALA A 47 4.19 2.61 9.88
N ASN A 48 4.22 1.93 8.72
CA ASN A 48 5.24 0.93 8.41
C ASN A 48 6.65 1.51 8.59
N GLN A 49 6.91 2.70 8.03
CA GLN A 49 8.22 3.34 8.12
C GLN A 49 8.60 3.66 9.56
N ALA A 50 7.65 4.19 10.36
CA ALA A 50 7.89 4.48 11.77
C ALA A 50 8.25 3.22 12.58
N ILE A 51 7.59 2.09 12.30
CA ILE A 51 7.92 0.79 12.88
C ILE A 51 9.32 0.34 12.43
N ILE A 52 9.61 0.39 11.13
CA ILE A 52 10.93 0.01 10.57
C ILE A 52 12.04 0.81 11.26
N ASP A 53 11.90 2.13 11.35
CA ASP A 53 12.89 3.01 11.97
C ASP A 53 13.07 2.71 13.47
N SER A 54 11.97 2.47 14.17
CA SER A 54 11.99 2.17 15.62
C SER A 54 12.52 0.77 15.94
N THR A 55 12.69 -0.08 14.92
CA THR A 55 13.22 -1.43 15.07
C THR A 55 14.64 -1.61 14.53
N LEU A 56 15.32 -0.55 14.09
CA LEU A 56 16.70 -0.64 13.57
C LEU A 56 17.68 -1.29 14.56
N GLY A 57 17.51 -1.04 15.86
CA GLY A 57 18.39 -1.54 16.93
C GLY A 57 17.97 -2.85 17.59
N ILE A 58 16.87 -3.49 17.18
CA ILE A 58 16.37 -4.73 17.80
C ILE A 58 16.48 -5.92 16.85
N SER A 59 16.63 -7.13 17.38
CA SER A 59 16.65 -8.35 16.55
C SER A 59 15.25 -8.71 16.03
N GLU A 60 15.16 -9.60 15.04
CA GLU A 60 13.87 -10.18 14.60
C GLU A 60 13.18 -10.94 15.74
N TYR A 61 13.96 -11.62 16.59
CA TYR A 61 13.42 -12.32 17.75
C TYR A 61 12.79 -11.37 18.76
N ASP A 62 13.47 -10.27 19.10
CA ASP A 62 12.94 -9.29 20.04
C ASP A 62 11.71 -8.58 19.47
N PHE A 63 11.71 -8.29 18.17
CA PHE A 63 10.55 -7.74 17.50
C PHE A 63 9.35 -8.69 17.57
N ALA A 64 9.53 -9.97 17.19
CA ALA A 64 8.48 -10.98 17.26
C ALA A 64 7.94 -11.14 18.70
N LYS A 65 8.84 -11.11 19.70
CA LYS A 65 8.46 -11.14 21.11
C LYS A 65 7.62 -9.93 21.50
N ILE A 66 7.99 -8.72 21.10
CA ILE A 66 7.19 -7.51 21.38
C ILE A 66 5.82 -7.60 20.71
N VAL A 67 5.76 -8.00 19.43
CA VAL A 67 4.50 -8.16 18.70
C VAL A 67 3.59 -9.16 19.40
N SER A 68 4.12 -10.30 19.87
CA SER A 68 3.34 -11.31 20.59
C SER A 68 2.75 -10.85 21.93
N GLN A 69 3.24 -9.72 22.48
CA GLN A 69 2.77 -9.14 23.74
C GLN A 69 1.70 -8.06 23.53
N VAL A 70 1.40 -7.69 22.28
CA VAL A 70 0.37 -6.71 21.94
C VAL A 70 -0.80 -7.45 21.32
N GLU A 71 -2.00 -7.22 21.84
CA GLU A 71 -3.24 -7.71 21.20
C GLU A 71 -3.51 -6.86 19.97
N LEU A 72 -3.31 -7.45 18.79
CA LEU A 72 -3.52 -6.82 17.48
C LEU A 72 -4.51 -7.67 16.71
N GLU A 73 -5.47 -7.04 16.03
CA GLU A 73 -6.42 -7.75 15.17
C GLU A 73 -5.77 -8.16 13.85
N SER A 74 -4.88 -7.31 13.34
CA SER A 74 -4.18 -7.53 12.08
C SER A 74 -2.81 -8.18 12.32
N PRO A 75 -2.46 -9.23 11.56
CA PRO A 75 -1.14 -9.82 11.66
C PRO A 75 -0.06 -8.82 11.23
N VAL A 76 1.01 -8.75 12.01
CA VAL A 76 2.21 -7.95 11.70
C VAL A 76 3.28 -8.87 11.13
N SER A 77 3.75 -8.52 9.93
CA SER A 77 4.83 -9.23 9.24
C SER A 77 6.15 -9.12 9.99
N THR A 78 7.12 -10.00 9.70
CA THR A 78 8.51 -9.88 10.19
C THR A 78 9.11 -8.53 9.79
N LYS A 79 10.19 -8.06 10.44
CA LYS A 79 10.77 -6.75 10.11
C LYS A 79 11.22 -6.70 8.64
N GLN A 80 11.85 -7.78 8.19
CA GLN A 80 12.27 -7.92 6.79
C GLN A 80 11.08 -7.81 5.83
N LEU A 81 10.01 -8.57 6.10
CA LEU A 81 8.84 -8.57 5.24
C LEU A 81 8.08 -7.24 5.29
N LEU A 82 8.03 -6.57 6.46
CA LEU A 82 7.48 -5.22 6.60
C LEU A 82 8.23 -4.21 5.74
N THR A 83 9.56 -4.32 5.65
CA THR A 83 10.38 -3.47 4.78
C THR A 83 10.05 -3.69 3.30
N VAL A 84 9.88 -4.96 2.90
CA VAL A 84 9.46 -5.31 1.53
C VAL A 84 8.05 -4.80 1.24
N HIS A 85 7.11 -5.00 2.16
CA HIS A 85 5.73 -4.52 2.06
C HIS A 85 5.69 -3.00 1.94
N ASN A 86 6.48 -2.26 2.72
CA ASN A 86 6.51 -0.80 2.63
C ASN A 86 7.01 -0.31 1.26
N LYS A 87 8.00 -1.01 0.69
CA LYS A 87 8.48 -0.71 -0.66
C LYS A 87 7.43 -0.98 -1.73
N LEU A 88 6.77 -2.15 -1.68
CA LEU A 88 5.66 -2.48 -2.59
C LEU A 88 4.52 -1.46 -2.46
N LEU A 89 4.17 -1.09 -1.24
CA LEU A 89 3.12 -0.11 -0.95
C LEU A 89 3.45 1.27 -1.51
N SER A 90 4.71 1.72 -1.40
CA SER A 90 5.14 3.01 -1.97
C SER A 90 4.96 3.07 -3.49
N TRP A 91 5.20 1.96 -4.19
CA TRP A 91 4.98 1.86 -5.63
C TRP A 91 3.49 1.73 -5.97
N ALA A 92 2.70 1.02 -5.17
CA ALA A 92 1.25 0.96 -5.33
C ALA A 92 0.61 2.35 -5.19
N ILE A 93 1.01 3.13 -4.19
CA ILE A 93 0.59 4.53 -4.01
C ILE A 93 0.99 5.36 -5.24
N SER A 94 2.24 5.23 -5.69
CA SER A 94 2.73 5.95 -6.88
C SER A 94 1.93 5.60 -8.14
N PHE A 95 1.55 4.34 -8.30
CA PHE A 95 0.70 3.87 -9.38
C PHE A 95 -0.69 4.51 -9.34
N PHE A 96 -1.37 4.47 -8.19
CA PHE A 96 -2.71 5.05 -8.05
C PHE A 96 -2.73 6.57 -8.22
N VAL A 97 -1.77 7.28 -7.63
CA VAL A 97 -1.64 8.74 -7.82
C VAL A 97 -1.42 9.07 -9.30
N ALA A 98 -0.58 8.32 -10.00
CA ALA A 98 -0.35 8.57 -11.42
C ALA A 98 -1.61 8.33 -12.26
N LYS A 99 -2.38 7.29 -11.94
CA LYS A 99 -3.68 7.02 -12.60
C LYS A 99 -4.72 8.10 -12.32
N GLU A 100 -4.88 8.51 -11.07
CA GLU A 100 -5.80 9.60 -10.68
C GLU A 100 -5.46 10.88 -11.45
N ARG A 101 -4.17 11.24 -11.53
CA ARG A 101 -3.71 12.41 -12.28
C ARG A 101 -3.96 12.28 -13.79
N ALA A 102 -3.68 11.12 -14.38
CA ALA A 102 -3.98 10.86 -15.79
C ALA A 102 -5.48 11.03 -16.08
N ASN A 103 -6.35 10.41 -15.25
CA ASN A 103 -7.80 10.50 -15.39
C ASN A 103 -8.29 11.96 -15.28
N SER A 104 -7.76 12.73 -14.31
CA SER A 104 -8.14 14.14 -14.13
C SER A 104 -7.82 15.02 -15.34
N ILE A 105 -6.75 14.71 -16.07
CA ILE A 105 -6.38 15.43 -17.30
C ILE A 105 -7.40 15.12 -18.40
N THR A 106 -7.70 13.85 -18.62
CA THR A 106 -8.66 13.42 -19.65
C THR A 106 -10.07 13.96 -19.44
N SER A 107 -10.42 14.36 -18.21
CA SER A 107 -11.72 14.95 -17.89
C SER A 107 -11.82 16.47 -18.07
N ILE A 108 -10.70 17.20 -18.19
CA ILE A 108 -10.69 18.67 -18.04
C ILE A 108 -10.00 19.41 -19.20
N ASP A 109 -8.97 18.84 -19.83
CA ASP A 109 -8.10 19.57 -20.76
C ASP A 109 -7.66 18.72 -21.97
N PHE A 110 -7.89 19.22 -23.18
CA PHE A 110 -7.56 18.58 -24.46
C PHE A 110 -6.49 19.35 -25.27
N SER A 111 -5.71 20.22 -24.62
CA SER A 111 -4.58 20.90 -25.26
C SER A 111 -3.40 19.95 -25.55
N GLU A 112 -2.50 20.35 -26.45
CA GLU A 112 -1.23 19.63 -26.71
C GLU A 112 -0.40 19.48 -25.43
N GLN A 113 -0.44 20.49 -24.54
CA GLN A 113 0.21 20.42 -23.23
C GLN A 113 -0.44 19.37 -22.31
N ALA A 114 -1.75 19.13 -22.45
CA ALA A 114 -2.45 18.07 -21.71
C ALA A 114 -1.98 16.69 -22.16
N GLU A 115 -1.75 16.50 -23.45
CA GLU A 115 -1.23 15.24 -24.02
C GLU A 115 0.16 14.90 -23.46
N ILE A 116 1.08 15.87 -23.41
CA ILE A 116 2.42 15.68 -22.81
C ILE A 116 2.32 15.29 -21.32
N ARG A 117 1.44 15.95 -20.56
CA ARG A 117 1.23 15.62 -19.14
C ARG A 117 0.61 14.24 -18.98
N LEU A 118 -0.33 13.86 -19.85
CA LEU A 118 -0.96 12.56 -19.84
C LEU A 118 0.08 11.45 -20.06
N ASP A 119 0.91 11.57 -21.09
CA ASP A 119 2.00 10.62 -21.37
C ASP A 119 2.97 10.48 -20.19
N LEU A 120 3.34 11.61 -19.57
CA LEU A 120 4.18 11.59 -18.37
C LEU A 120 3.57 10.76 -17.23
N TRP A 121 2.27 10.96 -16.94
CA TRP A 121 1.60 10.23 -15.87
C TRP A 121 1.39 8.76 -16.21
N GLN A 122 1.05 8.44 -17.45
CA GLN A 122 0.97 7.05 -17.93
C GLN A 122 2.31 6.32 -17.82
N THR A 123 3.41 6.98 -18.21
CA THR A 123 4.78 6.46 -18.06
C THR A 123 5.15 6.21 -16.59
N LYS A 124 4.79 7.13 -15.68
CA LYS A 124 4.99 6.93 -14.24
C LYS A 124 4.21 5.73 -13.70
N ALA A 125 2.94 5.58 -14.09
CA ALA A 125 2.12 4.43 -13.70
C ALA A 125 2.73 3.12 -14.22
N ALA A 126 3.13 3.07 -15.50
CA ALA A 126 3.77 1.91 -16.10
C ALA A 126 5.07 1.52 -15.38
N LYS A 127 5.92 2.51 -15.06
CA LYS A 127 7.16 2.27 -14.31
C LYS A 127 6.91 1.72 -12.91
N ALA A 128 5.97 2.30 -12.16
CA ALA A 128 5.59 1.81 -10.83
C ALA A 128 5.07 0.36 -10.91
N LYS A 129 4.21 0.06 -11.89
CA LYS A 129 3.70 -1.29 -12.12
C LYS A 129 4.82 -2.29 -12.44
N ASN A 130 5.81 -1.90 -13.24
CA ASN A 130 6.96 -2.76 -13.53
C ASN A 130 7.82 -3.05 -12.30
N HIS A 131 8.05 -2.05 -11.44
CA HIS A 131 8.77 -2.27 -10.18
C HIS A 131 8.02 -3.25 -9.25
N ILE A 132 6.69 -3.11 -9.16
CA ILE A 132 5.83 -4.04 -8.42
C ILE A 132 5.97 -5.45 -8.97
N LYS A 133 5.88 -5.63 -10.31
CA LYS A 133 6.02 -6.95 -10.94
C LYS A 133 7.35 -7.62 -10.63
N THR A 134 8.46 -6.87 -10.72
CA THR A 134 9.80 -7.40 -10.43
C THR A 134 9.91 -7.87 -8.98
N LEU A 135 9.46 -7.06 -8.02
CA LEU A 135 9.55 -7.43 -6.61
C LEU A 135 8.54 -8.50 -6.22
N ALA A 136 7.33 -8.51 -6.79
CA ALA A 136 6.35 -9.57 -6.62
C ALA A 136 6.91 -10.92 -7.07
N SER A 137 7.58 -10.96 -8.23
CA SER A 137 8.21 -12.17 -8.76
C SER A 137 9.31 -12.70 -7.82
N ALA A 138 10.09 -11.82 -7.20
CA ALA A 138 11.12 -12.19 -6.24
C ALA A 138 10.56 -12.60 -4.86
N LEU A 139 9.45 -11.97 -4.44
CA LEU A 139 8.77 -12.24 -3.16
C LEU A 139 8.04 -13.59 -3.17
N GLY A 140 7.54 -14.02 -4.33
CA GLY A 140 6.74 -15.23 -4.48
C GLY A 140 5.23 -14.95 -4.43
N LYS A 141 4.46 -15.87 -5.00
CA LYS A 141 3.01 -15.70 -5.21
C LYS A 141 2.24 -15.63 -3.88
N GLY A 142 2.56 -16.48 -2.91
CA GLY A 142 1.81 -16.56 -1.65
C GLY A 142 1.91 -15.26 -0.87
N GLU A 143 3.14 -14.80 -0.68
CA GLU A 143 3.53 -13.61 0.06
C GLU A 143 3.04 -12.34 -0.64
N TYR A 144 3.07 -12.30 -1.98
CA TYR A 144 2.48 -11.18 -2.69
C TYR A 144 0.95 -11.15 -2.58
N ILE A 145 0.27 -12.29 -2.61
CA ILE A 145 -1.19 -12.35 -2.38
C ILE A 145 -1.52 -11.91 -0.96
N GLU A 146 -0.70 -12.30 0.02
CA GLU A 146 -0.84 -11.82 1.40
C GLU A 146 -0.68 -10.30 1.46
N PHE A 147 0.33 -9.73 0.80
CA PHE A 147 0.51 -8.28 0.67
C PHE A 147 -0.75 -7.61 0.08
N ILE A 148 -1.26 -8.09 -1.06
CA ILE A 148 -2.46 -7.52 -1.68
C ILE A 148 -3.65 -7.55 -0.72
N ARG A 149 -3.86 -8.68 -0.03
CA ARG A 149 -4.92 -8.83 0.96
C ARG A 149 -4.72 -7.87 2.12
N GLN A 150 -3.55 -7.86 2.73
CA GLN A 150 -3.25 -7.08 3.93
C GLN A 150 -3.46 -5.57 3.71
N TYR A 151 -3.21 -5.07 2.51
CA TYR A 151 -3.40 -3.64 2.15
C TYR A 151 -4.65 -3.39 1.30
N ARG A 152 -5.59 -4.34 1.23
CA ARG A 152 -6.86 -4.23 0.50
C ARG A 152 -6.72 -3.72 -0.94
N LEU A 153 -5.63 -4.13 -1.60
CA LEU A 153 -5.29 -3.73 -2.97
C LEU A 153 -6.06 -4.55 -4.02
N ASN A 154 -7.35 -4.80 -3.79
CA ASN A 154 -8.17 -5.77 -4.53
C ASN A 154 -8.49 -5.34 -5.98
N LYS A 155 -7.96 -4.20 -6.45
CA LYS A 155 -8.06 -3.79 -7.85
C LYS A 155 -7.29 -4.75 -8.76
N THR A 156 -7.91 -5.14 -9.88
CA THR A 156 -7.38 -6.07 -10.89
C THR A 156 -5.99 -5.70 -11.40
N GLU A 157 -5.64 -4.42 -11.38
CA GLU A 157 -4.45 -3.89 -12.05
C GLU A 157 -3.13 -4.22 -11.35
N LEU A 158 -3.18 -4.44 -10.04
CA LEU A 158 -2.05 -4.82 -9.18
C LEU A 158 -2.12 -6.28 -8.74
N MET A 159 -3.18 -7.01 -9.09
CA MET A 159 -3.25 -8.45 -8.79
C MET A 159 -2.06 -9.19 -9.39
N TRP A 160 -1.76 -10.35 -8.81
CA TRP A 160 -0.61 -11.18 -9.18
C TRP A 160 -0.45 -11.23 -10.71
N PRO A 161 0.66 -10.72 -11.26
CA PRO A 161 0.78 -10.42 -12.68
C PRO A 161 0.86 -11.66 -13.58
N LEU A 162 0.86 -12.86 -13.00
CA LEU A 162 0.95 -14.12 -13.73
C LEU A 162 -0.38 -14.88 -13.63
N GLY A 163 -1.30 -14.52 -14.51
CA GLY A 163 -2.44 -15.36 -14.89
C GLY A 163 -2.13 -16.05 -16.21
N LYS A 164 -1.67 -17.30 -16.12
CA LYS A 164 -1.44 -18.29 -17.20
C LYS A 164 -0.40 -17.95 -18.26
#